data_AF-A0A6G2FMV4-F1
#
_entry.id   AF-A0A6G2FMV4-F1
#
_cell.length_a   1.000
_cell.length_b   1.000
_cell.length_c   1.000
_cell.angle_alpha   90.00
_cell.angle_beta   90.00
_cell.angle_gamma   90.00
#
_symmetry.space_group_name_H-M   'P 1'
#
loop_
_entity.id
_entity.type
_entity.pdbx_description
1 polymer ?
#
loop_
_entity_poly.entity_id
_entity_poly.type
_entity_poly.pdbx_seq_one_letter_code
_entity_poly.pdbx_strand_id
1 'polypeptide(L)'
;MNGSCAGGTGAFIDQMAVLLKTDANGVNELAKNYQTIYPIASRCGVFAKTDVQPLINEGAAKEDIAASIFQAVVNQTIAGLAAGRKIKGKVAFLGGPLFFMSELRKRFVETLAIQPEDVIFPEQPQLFVAMGAALYSEDAAECTLEELIQRLVNSQATDLQPSDTLPPLFNSAEDLADFRERHAQAQATEKPLSQHTGVTFLGIDAGSTTTKVTLIDEDGHLLFSFYGNNQGQPLETTMTVLKSLYQQLPEEVFIGKAAVTGYGEQLIKNALKVDI
;
A
#
# COMPACT_ATOMS: atom_id res chain seq x y z
N MET A 1 -8.11 18.15 7.97
CA MET A 1 -7.34 17.20 7.14
C MET A 1 -7.24 15.90 7.93
N ASN A 2 -7.35 14.72 7.31
CA ASN A 2 -7.09 13.45 8.00
C ASN A 2 -5.58 13.39 8.32
N GLY A 3 -5.18 13.89 9.49
CA GLY A 3 -3.76 14.06 9.84
C GLY A 3 -3.00 12.76 10.11
N SER A 4 -3.71 11.63 10.22
CA SER A 4 -3.15 10.38 10.71
C SER A 4 -2.94 9.31 9.63
N CYS A 5 -3.48 9.47 8.41
CA CYS A 5 -3.47 8.40 7.41
C CYS A 5 -3.40 8.91 5.97
N ALA A 6 -2.66 8.19 5.13
CA ALA A 6 -2.55 8.47 3.69
C ALA A 6 -3.86 8.21 2.91
N GLY A 7 -4.81 7.47 3.48
CA GLY A 7 -6.12 7.22 2.87
C GLY A 7 -6.86 8.51 2.56
N GLY A 8 -7.29 8.68 1.30
CA GLY A 8 -7.96 9.91 0.84
C GLY A 8 -7.01 11.00 0.35
N THR A 9 -5.71 10.72 0.18
CA THR A 9 -4.71 11.71 -0.29
C THR A 9 -4.08 11.33 -1.64
N GLY A 10 -3.30 12.23 -2.23
CA GLY A 10 -2.50 11.94 -3.43
C GLY A 10 -1.54 10.76 -3.25
N ALA A 11 -0.93 10.61 -2.07
CA ALA A 11 0.00 9.52 -1.77
C ALA A 11 -0.66 8.12 -1.86
N PHE A 12 -1.96 8.03 -1.57
CA PHE A 12 -2.73 6.80 -1.80
C PHE A 12 -2.79 6.46 -3.29
N ILE A 13 -3.09 7.47 -4.12
CA ILE A 13 -3.21 7.31 -5.58
C ILE A 13 -1.85 6.92 -6.16
N ASP A 14 -0.76 7.53 -5.72
CA ASP A 14 0.60 7.17 -6.16
C ASP A 14 0.93 5.70 -5.86
N GLN A 15 0.61 5.23 -4.65
CA GLN A 15 0.81 3.83 -4.27
C GLN A 15 0.01 2.86 -5.14
N MET A 16 -1.21 3.23 -5.54
CA MET A 16 -2.05 2.41 -6.42
C MET A 16 -1.62 2.47 -7.87
N ALA A 17 -1.12 3.61 -8.34
CA ALA A 17 -0.60 3.79 -9.70
C ALA A 17 0.55 2.81 -9.98
N VAL A 18 1.44 2.61 -9.00
CA VAL A 18 2.54 1.64 -9.08
C VAL A 18 2.02 0.22 -9.33
N LEU A 19 0.93 -0.20 -8.68
CA LEU A 19 0.33 -1.54 -8.91
C LEU A 19 -0.20 -1.68 -10.34
N LEU A 20 -0.80 -0.63 -10.88
CA LEU A 20 -1.30 -0.60 -12.25
C LEU A 20 -0.20 -0.44 -13.31
N LYS A 21 1.06 -0.30 -12.88
CA LYS A 21 2.25 -0.01 -13.69
C LYS A 21 2.10 1.28 -14.48
N THR A 22 1.65 2.34 -13.81
CA THR A 22 1.45 3.67 -14.38
C THR A 22 1.74 4.76 -13.33
N ASP A 23 1.53 6.02 -13.68
CA ASP A 23 1.61 7.16 -12.75
C ASP A 23 0.22 7.69 -12.39
N ALA A 24 0.16 8.69 -11.52
CA ALA A 24 -1.11 9.23 -11.03
C ALA A 24 -1.99 9.81 -12.17
N ASN A 25 -1.38 10.36 -13.23
CA ASN A 25 -2.10 10.83 -14.41
C ASN A 25 -2.62 9.65 -15.25
N GLY A 26 -1.87 8.58 -15.39
CA GLY A 26 -2.31 7.37 -16.06
C GLY A 26 -3.48 6.70 -15.34
N VAL A 27 -3.55 6.74 -14.01
CA VAL A 27 -4.76 6.34 -13.26
C VAL A 27 -5.96 7.22 -13.67
N ASN A 28 -5.76 8.53 -13.82
CA ASN A 28 -6.82 9.42 -14.30
C ASN A 28 -7.30 9.07 -15.71
N GLU A 29 -6.38 8.80 -16.62
CA GLU A 29 -6.73 8.44 -18.01
C GLU A 29 -7.44 7.08 -18.08
N LEU A 30 -6.96 6.07 -17.35
CA LEU A 30 -7.62 4.75 -17.26
C LEU A 30 -9.05 4.87 -16.75
N ALA A 31 -9.28 5.67 -15.71
CA ALA A 31 -10.58 5.79 -15.08
C ALA A 31 -11.68 6.40 -15.99
N LYS A 32 -11.34 6.99 -17.14
CA LYS A 32 -12.34 7.63 -18.02
C LYS A 32 -13.36 6.67 -18.63
N ASN A 33 -12.96 5.41 -18.86
CA ASN A 33 -13.74 4.43 -19.64
C ASN A 33 -14.24 3.25 -18.80
N TYR A 34 -14.28 3.41 -17.48
CA TYR A 34 -14.72 2.36 -16.57
C TYR A 34 -16.20 1.99 -16.80
N GLN A 35 -16.54 0.74 -16.50
CA GLN A 35 -17.89 0.17 -16.55
C GLN A 35 -18.36 -0.25 -15.15
N THR A 36 -17.44 -0.70 -14.30
CA THR A 36 -17.73 -1.25 -12.97
C THR A 36 -16.91 -0.57 -11.89
N ILE A 37 -17.53 -0.32 -10.73
CA ILE A 37 -16.83 0.13 -9.52
C ILE A 37 -16.80 -1.04 -8.54
N TYR A 38 -15.59 -1.48 -8.20
CA TYR A 38 -15.33 -2.48 -7.19
C TYR A 38 -15.18 -1.83 -5.80
N PRO A 39 -15.69 -2.47 -4.74
CA PRO A 39 -15.45 -2.01 -3.38
C PRO A 39 -13.98 -2.21 -3.01
N ILE A 40 -13.30 -1.12 -2.63
CA ILE A 40 -11.92 -1.12 -2.14
C ILE A 40 -11.88 -0.41 -0.78
N ALA A 41 -11.24 -1.02 0.21
CA ALA A 41 -11.02 -0.45 1.52
C ALA A 41 -10.15 0.81 1.40
N SER A 42 -10.70 1.93 1.85
CA SER A 42 -10.16 3.26 1.59
C SER A 42 -9.24 3.80 2.69
N ARG A 43 -8.90 2.99 3.70
CA ARG A 43 -8.20 3.45 4.91
C ARG A 43 -6.70 3.60 4.69
N CYS A 44 -5.99 2.53 4.33
CA CYS A 44 -4.53 2.54 4.18
C CYS A 44 -4.14 1.99 2.82
N GLY A 45 -3.10 2.53 2.19
CA GLY A 45 -2.55 2.00 0.94
C GLY A 45 -2.12 0.53 1.04
N VAL A 46 -1.76 0.05 2.23
CA VAL A 46 -1.45 -1.38 2.46
C VAL A 46 -2.72 -2.24 2.34
N PHE A 47 -3.83 -1.84 2.95
CA PHE A 47 -5.10 -2.58 2.83
C PHE A 47 -5.73 -2.43 1.45
N ALA A 48 -5.59 -1.28 0.79
CA ALA A 48 -6.06 -1.15 -0.57
C ALA A 48 -5.30 -2.08 -1.53
N LYS A 49 -4.01 -2.35 -1.32
CA LYS A 49 -3.27 -3.36 -2.08
C LYS A 49 -3.88 -4.76 -1.91
N THR A 50 -4.34 -5.10 -0.70
CA THR A 50 -5.04 -6.36 -0.42
C THR A 50 -6.30 -6.54 -1.26
N ASP A 51 -7.04 -5.46 -1.53
CA ASP A 51 -8.28 -5.54 -2.31
C ASP A 51 -8.01 -5.41 -3.82
N VAL A 52 -7.03 -4.60 -4.22
CA VAL A 52 -6.72 -4.35 -5.64
C VAL A 52 -5.96 -5.52 -6.27
N GLN A 53 -5.03 -6.16 -5.56
CA GLN A 53 -4.19 -7.21 -6.14
C GLN A 53 -5.00 -8.43 -6.62
N PRO A 54 -5.99 -8.95 -5.86
CA PRO A 54 -6.88 -10.02 -6.36
C PRO A 54 -7.63 -9.63 -7.62
N LEU A 55 -8.17 -8.40 -7.70
CA LEU A 55 -8.87 -7.91 -8.90
C LEU A 55 -7.95 -7.94 -10.14
N ILE A 56 -6.69 -7.51 -9.98
CA ILE A 56 -5.68 -7.60 -11.06
C ILE A 56 -5.46 -9.06 -11.46
N ASN A 57 -5.30 -9.96 -10.48
CA ASN A 57 -5.03 -11.38 -10.72
C ASN A 57 -6.21 -12.09 -11.39
N GLU A 58 -7.44 -11.66 -11.10
CA GLU A 58 -8.69 -12.17 -11.69
C GLU A 58 -8.99 -11.57 -13.08
N GLY A 59 -8.16 -10.63 -13.54
CA GLY A 59 -8.28 -10.04 -14.87
C GLY A 59 -9.32 -8.92 -14.95
N ALA A 60 -9.66 -8.27 -13.84
CA ALA A 60 -10.50 -7.08 -13.86
C ALA A 60 -9.85 -5.97 -14.71
N ALA A 61 -10.68 -5.24 -15.46
CA ALA A 61 -10.22 -4.17 -16.34
C ALA A 61 -9.48 -3.08 -15.54
N LYS A 62 -8.36 -2.58 -16.05
CA LYS A 62 -7.56 -1.56 -15.35
C LYS A 62 -8.35 -0.25 -15.18
N GLU A 63 -9.23 0.04 -16.12
CA GLU A 63 -10.17 1.16 -16.13
C GLU A 63 -11.11 1.10 -14.92
N ASP A 64 -11.69 -0.08 -14.67
CA ASP A 64 -12.56 -0.34 -13.53
C ASP A 64 -11.80 -0.21 -12.21
N ILE A 65 -10.60 -0.80 -12.14
CA ILE A 65 -9.75 -0.69 -10.95
C ILE A 65 -9.37 0.78 -10.68
N ALA A 66 -9.00 1.54 -11.71
CA ALA A 66 -8.63 2.96 -11.59
C ALA A 66 -9.80 3.81 -11.06
N ALA A 67 -11.00 3.62 -11.60
CA ALA A 67 -12.20 4.32 -11.09
C ALA A 67 -12.56 3.90 -9.67
N SER A 68 -12.35 2.62 -9.32
CA SER A 68 -12.56 2.09 -7.97
C SER A 68 -11.58 2.68 -6.95
N ILE A 69 -10.32 2.90 -7.35
CA ILE A 69 -9.31 3.60 -6.55
C ILE A 69 -9.77 5.03 -6.23
N PHE A 70 -10.28 5.77 -7.23
CA PHE A 70 -10.83 7.10 -6.97
C PHE A 70 -12.07 7.06 -6.10
N GLN A 71 -12.96 6.08 -6.27
CA GLN A 71 -14.11 5.92 -5.38
C GLN A 71 -13.68 5.68 -3.93
N ALA A 72 -12.62 4.89 -3.70
CA ALA A 72 -12.05 4.69 -2.38
C ALA A 72 -11.56 6.02 -1.78
N VAL A 73 -10.79 6.81 -2.54
CA VAL A 73 -10.32 8.15 -2.12
C VAL A 73 -11.49 9.06 -1.74
N VAL A 74 -12.55 9.09 -2.55
CA VAL A 74 -13.76 9.88 -2.30
C VAL A 74 -14.45 9.43 -1.01
N ASN A 75 -14.67 8.13 -0.84
CA ASN A 75 -15.33 7.58 0.33
C ASN A 75 -14.56 7.91 1.62
N GLN A 76 -13.23 7.76 1.62
CA GLN A 76 -12.39 8.10 2.78
C GLN A 76 -12.41 9.59 3.08
N THR A 77 -12.34 10.42 2.03
CA THR A 77 -12.31 11.88 2.17
C THR A 77 -13.62 12.38 2.75
N ILE A 78 -14.76 11.91 2.24
CA ILE A 78 -16.08 12.28 2.74
C ILE A 78 -16.26 11.76 4.17
N ALA A 79 -15.94 10.49 4.44
CA ALA A 79 -16.10 9.92 5.78
C ALA A 79 -15.26 10.69 6.82
N GLY A 80 -14.02 11.04 6.47
CA GLY A 80 -13.12 11.79 7.35
C GLY A 80 -13.49 13.27 7.53
N LEU A 81 -13.89 13.96 6.46
CA LEU A 81 -14.22 15.39 6.51
C LEU A 81 -15.61 15.65 7.09
N ALA A 82 -16.59 14.86 6.66
CA ALA A 82 -17.98 15.15 6.95
C ALA A 82 -18.37 14.77 8.39
N ALA A 83 -17.64 13.85 9.02
CA ALA A 83 -17.90 13.36 10.38
C ALA A 83 -19.39 13.05 10.63
N GLY A 84 -20.04 12.43 9.63
CA GLY A 84 -21.46 12.07 9.66
C GLY A 84 -22.44 13.18 9.22
N ARG A 85 -21.97 14.38 8.88
CA ARG A 85 -22.81 15.50 8.40
C ARG A 85 -22.99 15.44 6.88
N LYS A 86 -24.12 15.92 6.37
CA LYS A 86 -24.33 16.05 4.93
C LYS A 86 -23.59 17.28 4.40
N ILE A 87 -22.79 17.12 3.35
CA ILE A 87 -22.19 18.23 2.60
C ILE A 87 -23.28 18.81 1.67
N LYS A 88 -23.49 20.13 1.69
CA LYS A 88 -24.54 20.83 0.92
C LYS A 88 -24.04 22.18 0.41
N GLY A 89 -24.69 22.71 -0.61
CA GLY A 89 -24.41 24.02 -1.20
C GLY A 89 -23.22 23.98 -2.14
N LYS A 90 -22.56 25.12 -2.30
CA LYS A 90 -21.42 25.28 -3.19
C LYS A 90 -20.19 24.54 -2.66
N VAL A 91 -19.56 23.71 -3.49
CA VAL A 91 -18.40 22.89 -3.14
C VAL A 91 -17.22 23.31 -4.00
N ALA A 92 -16.14 23.79 -3.36
CA ALA A 92 -14.90 24.12 -4.03
C ALA A 92 -13.92 22.93 -4.03
N PHE A 93 -13.39 22.59 -5.20
CA PHE A 93 -12.37 21.55 -5.36
C PHE A 93 -10.97 22.16 -5.32
N LEU A 94 -10.20 21.83 -4.27
CA LEU A 94 -8.91 22.45 -3.96
C LEU A 94 -7.79 21.41 -3.82
N GLY A 95 -6.55 21.82 -4.07
CA GLY A 95 -5.36 20.97 -3.92
C GLY A 95 -4.95 20.21 -5.18
N GLY A 96 -3.72 19.69 -5.16
CA GLY A 96 -3.06 19.07 -6.31
C GLY A 96 -3.86 17.94 -6.99
N PRO A 97 -4.25 16.86 -6.28
CA PRO A 97 -4.99 15.75 -6.90
C PRO A 97 -6.27 16.22 -7.58
N LEU A 98 -7.03 17.10 -6.92
CA LEU A 98 -8.26 17.66 -7.47
C LEU A 98 -8.02 18.68 -8.60
N PHE A 99 -6.82 19.21 -8.78
CA PHE A 99 -6.44 20.00 -9.96
C PHE A 99 -6.11 19.10 -11.16
N PHE A 100 -5.24 18.11 -10.97
CA PHE A 100 -4.71 17.28 -12.05
C PHE A 100 -5.66 16.16 -12.50
N MET A 101 -6.54 15.65 -11.62
CA MET A 101 -7.32 14.45 -11.89
C MET A 101 -8.81 14.76 -12.09
N SER A 102 -9.25 14.84 -13.35
CA SER A 102 -10.64 15.08 -13.73
C SER A 102 -11.59 14.00 -13.23
N GLU A 103 -11.18 12.73 -13.30
CA GLU A 103 -12.04 11.61 -12.92
C GLU A 103 -12.21 11.54 -11.40
N LEU A 104 -11.19 11.94 -10.62
CA LEU A 104 -11.36 12.10 -9.18
C LEU A 104 -12.41 13.16 -8.85
N ARG A 105 -12.37 14.33 -9.51
CA ARG A 105 -13.39 15.38 -9.34
C ARG A 105 -14.78 14.86 -9.71
N LYS A 106 -14.89 14.18 -10.86
CA LYS A 106 -16.13 13.56 -11.33
C LYS A 106 -16.70 12.60 -10.28
N ARG A 107 -15.85 11.79 -9.62
CA ARG A 107 -16.25 10.86 -8.54
C ARG A 107 -16.77 11.57 -7.30
N PHE A 108 -16.18 12.68 -6.90
CA PHE A 108 -16.75 13.52 -5.85
C PHE A 108 -18.12 14.08 -6.25
N VAL A 109 -18.26 14.63 -7.45
CA VAL A 109 -19.52 15.24 -7.93
C VAL A 109 -20.65 14.21 -7.96
N GLU A 110 -20.40 13.01 -8.51
CA GLU A 110 -21.40 11.95 -8.55
C GLU A 110 -21.73 11.41 -7.14
N THR A 111 -20.73 11.17 -6.29
CA THR A 111 -20.95 10.61 -4.94
C THR A 111 -21.72 11.57 -4.03
N LEU A 112 -21.45 12.87 -4.16
CA LEU A 112 -22.12 13.92 -3.37
C LEU A 112 -23.39 14.46 -4.04
N ALA A 113 -23.73 14.00 -5.25
CA ALA A 113 -24.84 14.49 -6.07
C ALA A 113 -24.87 16.03 -6.19
N ILE A 114 -23.70 16.63 -6.46
CA ILE A 114 -23.54 18.10 -6.55
C ILE A 114 -24.09 18.55 -7.90
N GLN A 115 -24.91 19.61 -7.90
CA GLN A 115 -25.41 20.21 -9.13
C GLN A 115 -24.28 20.98 -9.86
N PRO A 116 -24.26 21.03 -11.20
CA PRO A 116 -23.20 21.70 -11.95
C PRO A 116 -22.94 23.16 -11.52
N GLU A 117 -23.98 23.92 -11.17
CA GLU A 117 -23.92 25.32 -10.71
C GLU A 117 -23.32 25.50 -9.30
N ASP A 118 -23.22 24.41 -8.54
CA ASP A 118 -22.65 24.38 -7.19
C ASP A 118 -21.22 23.84 -7.18
N VAL A 119 -20.70 23.37 -8.32
CA VAL A 119 -19.30 22.99 -8.47
C VAL A 119 -18.45 24.24 -8.68
N ILE A 120 -17.60 24.55 -7.72
CA ILE A 120 -16.60 25.61 -7.83
C ILE A 120 -15.24 24.97 -8.12
N PHE A 121 -14.66 25.34 -9.26
CA PHE A 121 -13.29 24.98 -9.60
C PHE A 121 -12.51 26.28 -9.89
N PRO A 122 -11.73 26.77 -8.92
CA PRO A 122 -10.90 27.97 -9.11
C PRO A 122 -9.86 27.77 -10.22
N GLU A 123 -9.22 28.84 -10.69
CA GLU A 123 -8.20 28.78 -11.74
C GLU A 123 -6.91 28.06 -11.26
N GLN A 124 -6.50 28.27 -10.01
CA GLN A 124 -5.26 27.73 -9.43
C GLN A 124 -5.51 27.01 -8.09
N PRO A 125 -6.36 25.97 -8.06
CA PRO A 125 -6.78 25.33 -6.82
C PRO A 125 -5.63 24.63 -6.08
N GLN A 126 -4.57 24.24 -6.78
CA GLN A 126 -3.33 23.69 -6.22
C GLN A 126 -2.50 24.72 -5.44
N LEU A 127 -2.69 26.02 -5.70
CA LEU A 127 -1.99 27.11 -5.03
C LEU A 127 -2.80 27.75 -3.89
N PHE A 128 -4.00 27.23 -3.61
CA PHE A 128 -4.94 27.84 -2.66
C PHE A 128 -4.33 28.10 -1.26
N VAL A 129 -3.52 27.17 -0.76
CA VAL A 129 -2.84 27.34 0.54
C VAL A 129 -1.77 28.44 0.49
N ALA A 130 -1.00 28.50 -0.60
CA ALA A 130 0.02 29.54 -0.79
C ALA A 130 -0.61 30.93 -0.94
N MET A 131 -1.73 31.02 -1.66
CA MET A 131 -2.51 32.26 -1.76
C MET A 131 -3.04 32.70 -0.39
N GLY A 132 -3.58 31.77 0.41
CA GLY A 132 -4.01 32.07 1.77
C GLY A 132 -2.86 32.55 2.67
N ALA A 133 -1.68 31.94 2.54
CA ALA A 133 -0.48 32.37 3.27
C ALA A 133 -0.02 33.78 2.85
N ALA A 134 -0.06 34.10 1.56
CA ALA A 134 0.26 35.44 1.06
C ALA A 134 -0.73 36.49 1.58
N LEU A 135 -2.03 36.21 1.57
CA LEU A 135 -3.04 37.11 2.15
C LEU A 135 -2.84 37.29 3.66
N TYR A 136 -2.55 36.21 4.39
CA TYR A 136 -2.29 36.30 5.83
C TYR A 136 -1.00 37.06 6.16
N SER A 137 -0.06 37.14 5.20
CA SER A 137 1.20 37.88 5.38
C SER A 137 1.04 39.39 5.34
N GLU A 138 -0.08 39.91 4.81
CA GLU A 138 -0.34 41.36 4.77
C GLU A 138 -0.38 41.98 6.17
N ASP A 139 -0.87 41.23 7.17
CA ASP A 139 -0.92 41.64 8.57
C ASP A 139 0.29 41.14 9.40
N ALA A 140 1.20 40.38 8.77
CA ALA A 140 2.36 39.82 9.45
C ALA A 140 3.51 40.83 9.49
N ALA A 141 4.28 40.81 10.59
CA ALA A 141 5.51 41.58 10.66
C ALA A 141 6.50 41.10 9.59
N GLU A 142 7.00 42.03 8.78
CA GLU A 142 8.10 41.76 7.86
C GLU A 142 9.30 41.20 8.64
N CYS A 143 9.97 40.22 8.04
CA CYS A 143 11.24 39.72 8.57
C CYS A 143 12.20 39.43 7.43
N THR A 144 13.48 39.60 7.70
CA THR A 144 14.53 39.23 6.77
C THR A 144 14.78 37.72 6.81
N LEU A 145 15.34 37.17 5.73
CA LEU A 145 15.77 35.78 5.70
C LEU A 145 16.76 35.46 6.83
N GLU A 146 17.65 36.41 7.17
CA GLU A 146 18.62 36.25 8.26
C GLU A 146 17.93 36.15 9.62
N GLU A 147 16.94 36.99 9.88
CA GLU A 147 16.12 36.91 11.10
C GLU A 147 15.35 35.59 11.18
N LEU A 148 14.80 35.11 10.06
CA LEU A 148 14.10 33.82 10.00
C LEU A 148 15.05 32.66 10.32
N ILE A 149 16.27 32.66 9.75
CA ILE A 149 17.30 31.65 10.04
C ILE A 149 17.70 31.72 11.52
N GLN A 150 17.94 32.92 12.05
CA GLN A 150 18.26 33.08 13.47
C GLN A 150 17.13 32.58 14.37
N ARG A 151 15.86 32.84 14.02
CA ARG A 151 14.70 32.30 14.74
C ARG A 151 14.65 30.78 14.68
N LEU A 152 14.89 30.16 13.53
CA LEU A 152 14.88 28.69 13.42
C LEU A 152 16.02 28.04 14.22
N VAL A 153 17.23 28.59 14.16
CA VAL A 153 18.42 28.07 14.84
C VAL A 153 18.34 28.29 16.36
N ASN A 154 17.89 29.47 16.77
CA ASN A 154 17.86 29.88 18.18
C ASN A 154 16.49 29.68 18.84
N SER A 155 15.47 29.20 18.11
CA SER A 155 14.20 28.87 18.74
C SER A 155 14.46 27.81 19.80
N GLN A 156 14.24 28.18 21.06
CA GLN A 156 14.05 27.18 22.09
C GLN A 156 12.76 26.47 21.69
N ALA A 157 12.85 25.19 21.36
CA ALA A 157 11.74 24.35 20.91
C ALA A 157 10.71 24.10 22.05
N THR A 158 10.36 25.11 22.83
CA THR A 158 9.32 25.07 23.85
C THR A 158 7.94 24.85 23.24
N ASP A 159 7.71 25.30 21.99
CA ASP A 159 6.39 25.20 21.33
C ASP A 159 6.23 23.97 20.41
N LEU A 160 7.31 23.23 20.13
CA LEU A 160 7.30 22.02 19.29
C LEU A 160 7.82 20.81 20.06
N GLN A 161 7.42 20.66 21.33
CA GLN A 161 7.65 19.40 22.04
C GLN A 161 6.63 18.36 21.55
N PRO A 162 7.06 17.23 20.95
CA PRO A 162 6.16 16.13 20.66
C PRO A 162 5.49 15.67 21.95
N SER A 163 4.18 15.89 22.10
CA SER A 163 3.46 15.62 23.35
C SER A 163 3.29 14.13 23.65
N ASP A 164 3.33 13.29 22.61
CA ASP A 164 2.96 11.88 22.67
C ASP A 164 3.86 11.02 21.77
N THR A 165 5.15 10.93 22.13
CA THR A 165 6.03 9.94 21.50
C THR A 165 5.86 8.58 22.15
N LEU A 166 5.85 7.53 21.33
CA LEU A 166 6.01 6.18 21.87
C LEU A 166 7.36 6.07 22.60
N PRO A 167 7.44 5.29 23.70
CA PRO A 167 8.71 4.99 24.31
C PRO A 167 9.66 4.34 23.28
N PRO A 168 10.98 4.54 23.42
CA PRO A 168 11.93 3.89 22.54
C PRO A 168 11.75 2.37 22.62
N LEU A 169 11.90 1.68 21.47
CA LEU A 169 11.73 0.23 21.41
C LEU A 169 12.71 -0.52 22.32
N PHE A 170 13.89 0.06 22.56
CA PHE A 170 14.92 -0.42 23.49
C PHE A 170 15.47 0.79 24.27
N ASN A 171 15.57 0.70 25.59
CA ASN A 171 16.06 1.80 26.42
C ASN A 171 17.58 1.80 26.55
N SER A 172 18.23 0.68 26.20
CA SER A 172 19.67 0.50 26.30
C SER A 172 20.19 -0.43 25.20
N ALA A 173 21.51 -0.47 25.04
CA ALA A 173 22.17 -1.46 24.17
C ALA A 173 22.04 -2.89 24.72
N GLU A 174 21.89 -3.03 26.05
CA GLU A 174 21.67 -4.31 26.73
C GLU A 174 20.27 -4.86 26.43
N ASP A 175 19.23 -4.03 26.54
CA ASP A 175 17.84 -4.39 26.15
C ASP A 175 17.77 -4.92 24.71
N LEU A 176 18.52 -4.30 23.80
CA LEU A 176 18.61 -4.72 22.40
C LEU A 176 19.37 -6.06 22.25
N ALA A 177 20.43 -6.27 23.03
CA ALA A 177 21.19 -7.51 23.02
C ALA A 177 20.32 -8.68 23.52
N ASP A 178 19.64 -8.51 24.65
CA ASP A 178 18.72 -9.50 25.23
C ASP A 178 17.59 -9.87 24.27
N PHE A 179 17.00 -8.86 23.60
CA PHE A 179 15.99 -9.09 22.59
C PHE A 179 16.51 -9.95 21.44
N ARG A 180 17.73 -9.66 20.95
CA ARG A 180 18.36 -10.38 19.84
C ARG A 180 18.71 -11.82 20.21
N GLU A 181 19.28 -12.03 21.39
CA GLU A 181 19.62 -13.37 21.88
C GLU A 181 18.37 -14.24 21.98
N ARG A 182 17.31 -13.72 22.62
CA ARG A 182 16.03 -14.43 22.73
C ARG A 182 15.39 -14.71 21.37
N HIS A 183 15.44 -13.76 20.42
CA HIS A 183 14.89 -13.98 19.07
C HIS A 183 15.72 -14.97 18.25
N ALA A 184 17.05 -15.00 18.43
CA ALA A 184 17.93 -15.93 17.72
C ALA A 184 17.67 -17.40 18.10
N GLN A 185 17.04 -17.67 19.25
CA GLN A 185 16.63 -19.01 19.64
C GLN A 185 15.43 -19.53 18.84
N ALA A 186 14.63 -18.65 18.24
CA ALA A 186 13.46 -19.01 17.44
C ALA A 186 13.81 -19.20 15.95
N GLN A 187 14.79 -20.07 15.67
CA GLN A 187 15.16 -20.45 14.30
C GLN A 187 14.57 -21.79 13.91
N ALA A 188 14.16 -21.90 12.64
CA ALA A 188 13.78 -23.18 12.06
C ALA A 188 15.01 -24.09 11.99
N THR A 189 14.84 -25.37 12.32
CA THR A 189 15.91 -26.34 12.16
C THR A 189 16.07 -26.66 10.68
N GLU A 190 17.28 -26.53 10.13
CA GLU A 190 17.57 -26.76 8.71
C GLU A 190 18.27 -28.10 8.52
N LYS A 191 17.99 -28.76 7.40
CA LYS A 191 18.66 -30.00 6.97
C LYS A 191 18.95 -29.90 5.48
N PRO A 192 20.16 -30.22 4.99
CA PRO A 192 20.46 -30.17 3.57
C PRO A 192 19.52 -31.08 2.78
N LEU A 193 18.89 -30.56 1.72
CA LEU A 193 18.00 -31.33 0.85
C LEU A 193 18.68 -32.60 0.29
N SER A 194 19.99 -32.54 0.02
CA SER A 194 20.79 -33.68 -0.46
C SER A 194 20.93 -34.84 0.54
N GLN A 195 20.62 -34.62 1.81
CA GLN A 195 20.67 -35.62 2.88
C GLN A 195 19.27 -36.15 3.26
N HIS A 196 18.25 -35.78 2.50
CA HIS A 196 16.87 -36.23 2.72
C HIS A 196 16.47 -37.29 1.70
N THR A 197 15.62 -38.23 2.14
CA THR A 197 14.99 -39.24 1.29
C THR A 197 13.53 -39.37 1.68
N GLY A 198 12.66 -39.69 0.72
CA GLY A 198 11.23 -39.87 0.97
C GLY A 198 10.39 -38.60 0.83
N VAL A 199 9.35 -38.50 1.66
CA VAL A 199 8.30 -37.49 1.50
C VAL A 199 8.75 -36.10 1.97
N THR A 200 8.27 -35.07 1.28
CA THR A 200 8.43 -33.65 1.64
C THR A 200 7.12 -32.88 1.47
N PHE A 201 7.01 -31.72 2.10
CA PHE A 201 5.85 -30.85 2.07
C PHE A 201 6.23 -29.46 1.58
N LEU A 202 5.50 -28.96 0.58
CA LEU A 202 5.76 -27.68 -0.08
C LEU A 202 4.83 -26.59 0.49
N GLY A 203 5.39 -25.51 1.00
CA GLY A 203 4.66 -24.31 1.40
C GLY A 203 4.95 -23.15 0.46
N ILE A 204 3.91 -22.52 -0.08
CA ILE A 204 4.00 -21.31 -0.93
C ILE A 204 3.24 -20.17 -0.25
N ASP A 205 3.88 -19.02 -0.07
CA ASP A 205 3.20 -17.77 0.30
C ASP A 205 3.37 -16.76 -0.83
N ALA A 206 2.27 -16.50 -1.54
CA ALA A 206 2.21 -15.54 -2.63
C ALA A 206 1.67 -14.21 -2.10
N GLY A 207 2.53 -13.39 -1.53
CA GLY A 207 2.18 -12.07 -1.01
C GLY A 207 1.98 -11.01 -2.09
N SER A 208 1.64 -9.79 -1.67
CA SER A 208 1.44 -8.62 -2.56
C SER A 208 2.75 -8.00 -3.04
N THR A 209 3.85 -8.33 -2.36
CA THR A 209 5.18 -7.77 -2.63
C THR A 209 6.22 -8.86 -2.72
N THR A 210 6.08 -9.95 -1.95
CA THR A 210 7.06 -11.02 -1.87
C THR A 210 6.43 -12.36 -2.17
N THR A 211 7.22 -13.26 -2.74
CA THR A 211 6.92 -14.68 -2.84
C THR A 211 7.86 -15.40 -1.87
N LYS A 212 7.30 -16.34 -1.09
CA LYS A 212 8.06 -17.29 -0.29
C LYS A 212 7.76 -18.69 -0.76
N VAL A 213 8.78 -19.53 -0.81
CA VAL A 213 8.63 -20.97 -1.05
C VAL A 213 9.46 -21.69 -0.01
N THR A 214 8.89 -22.70 0.62
CA THR A 214 9.56 -23.53 1.62
C THR A 214 9.31 -25.00 1.31
N LEU A 215 10.31 -25.84 1.52
CA LEU A 215 10.17 -27.29 1.48
C LEU A 215 10.60 -27.84 2.84
N ILE A 216 9.76 -28.66 3.46
CA ILE A 216 10.03 -29.26 4.77
C ILE A 216 9.91 -30.80 4.71
N ASP A 217 10.60 -31.49 5.64
CA ASP A 217 10.39 -32.92 5.89
C ASP A 217 9.26 -33.19 6.91
N GLU A 218 9.05 -34.46 7.24
CA GLU A 218 8.04 -34.91 8.22
C GLU A 218 8.31 -34.46 9.67
N ASP A 219 9.57 -34.19 10.00
CA ASP A 219 10.00 -33.68 11.30
C ASP A 219 9.94 -32.14 11.37
N GLY A 220 9.62 -31.48 10.24
CA GLY A 220 9.53 -30.03 10.12
C GLY A 220 10.87 -29.33 9.86
N HIS A 221 11.93 -30.07 9.50
CA HIS A 221 13.18 -29.45 9.10
C HIS A 221 13.03 -28.72 7.76
N LEU A 222 13.56 -27.51 7.67
CA LEU A 222 13.59 -26.73 6.45
C LEU A 222 14.68 -27.27 5.51
N LEU A 223 14.26 -27.81 4.37
CA LEU A 223 15.13 -28.40 3.35
C LEU A 223 15.49 -27.40 2.25
N PHE A 224 14.57 -26.49 1.95
CA PHE A 224 14.73 -25.43 0.96
C PHE A 224 13.91 -24.21 1.38
N SER A 225 14.45 -23.02 1.14
CA SER A 225 13.68 -21.78 1.28
C SER A 225 14.03 -20.76 0.21
N PHE A 226 13.04 -19.96 -0.15
CA PHE A 226 13.16 -18.80 -1.00
C PHE A 226 12.35 -17.66 -0.41
N TYR A 227 12.91 -16.46 -0.41
CA TYR A 227 12.21 -15.21 -0.12
C TYR A 227 12.68 -14.15 -1.11
N GLY A 228 11.76 -13.60 -1.90
CA GLY A 228 12.10 -12.60 -2.90
C GLY A 228 10.92 -11.71 -3.26
N ASN A 229 11.22 -10.54 -3.83
CA ASN A 229 10.20 -9.65 -4.37
C ASN A 229 9.57 -10.30 -5.63
N ASN A 230 8.24 -10.26 -5.72
CA ASN A 230 7.52 -10.86 -6.85
C ASN A 230 7.29 -9.91 -8.04
N GLN A 231 7.64 -8.63 -7.89
CA GLN A 231 7.53 -7.58 -8.92
C GLN A 231 6.12 -7.45 -9.53
N GLY A 232 5.08 -7.79 -8.75
CA GLY A 232 3.69 -7.82 -9.21
C GLY A 232 3.35 -9.01 -10.11
N GLN A 233 4.24 -9.99 -10.22
CA GLN A 233 4.09 -11.24 -10.99
C GLN A 233 4.26 -12.47 -10.08
N PRO A 234 3.33 -12.68 -9.12
CA PRO A 234 3.45 -13.76 -8.13
C PRO A 234 3.48 -15.16 -8.77
N LEU A 235 2.71 -15.41 -9.84
CA LEU A 235 2.69 -16.71 -10.52
C LEU A 235 4.01 -17.01 -11.23
N GLU A 236 4.53 -16.09 -12.03
CA GLU A 236 5.79 -16.27 -12.77
C GLU A 236 6.98 -16.45 -11.82
N THR A 237 7.04 -15.66 -10.75
CA THR A 237 8.06 -15.79 -9.70
C THR A 237 7.97 -17.16 -9.04
N THR A 238 6.78 -17.59 -8.65
CA THR A 238 6.57 -18.92 -8.03
C THR A 238 6.99 -20.04 -8.98
N MET A 239 6.58 -20.00 -10.26
CA MET A 239 6.99 -20.99 -11.25
C MET A 239 8.50 -21.06 -11.44
N THR A 240 9.18 -19.91 -11.43
CA THR A 240 10.64 -19.85 -11.55
C THR A 240 11.34 -20.53 -10.37
N VAL A 241 10.89 -20.22 -9.16
CA VAL A 241 11.42 -20.81 -7.92
C VAL A 241 11.15 -22.31 -7.88
N LEU A 242 9.93 -22.74 -8.23
CA LEU A 242 9.60 -24.17 -8.26
C LEU A 242 10.45 -24.92 -9.29
N LYS A 243 10.66 -24.39 -10.49
CA LYS A 243 11.56 -25.00 -11.48
C LYS A 243 12.98 -25.18 -10.93
N SER A 244 13.50 -24.18 -10.23
CA SER A 244 14.82 -24.27 -9.58
C SER A 244 14.85 -25.31 -8.45
N LEU A 245 13.77 -25.42 -7.67
CA LEU A 245 13.63 -26.45 -6.63
C LEU A 245 13.59 -27.85 -7.25
N TYR A 246 12.78 -28.06 -8.29
CA TYR A 246 12.67 -29.36 -8.98
C TYR A 246 14.00 -29.82 -9.61
N GLN A 247 14.86 -28.90 -10.03
CA GLN A 247 16.21 -29.23 -10.52
C GLN A 247 17.16 -29.72 -9.41
N GLN A 248 16.85 -29.42 -8.14
CA GLN A 248 17.66 -29.77 -6.98
C GLN A 248 17.10 -30.96 -6.19
N LEU A 249 15.89 -31.45 -6.53
CA LEU A 249 15.26 -32.58 -5.85
C LEU A 249 16.02 -33.89 -6.16
N PRO A 250 16.52 -34.63 -5.13
CA PRO A 250 17.07 -35.97 -5.33
C PRO A 250 16.02 -36.95 -5.87
N GLU A 251 16.45 -37.99 -6.59
CA GLU A 251 15.53 -38.98 -7.22
C GLU A 251 14.62 -39.69 -6.21
N GLU A 252 15.10 -39.90 -4.98
CA GLU A 252 14.36 -40.58 -3.91
C GLU A 252 13.45 -39.64 -3.10
N VAL A 253 13.39 -38.35 -3.44
CA VAL A 253 12.58 -37.34 -2.75
C VAL A 253 11.38 -36.95 -3.61
N PHE A 254 10.20 -36.91 -2.98
CA PHE A 254 8.98 -36.46 -3.64
C PHE A 254 8.15 -35.53 -2.75
N ILE A 255 7.39 -34.64 -3.38
CA ILE A 255 6.48 -33.74 -2.69
C ILE A 255 5.16 -34.49 -2.47
N GLY A 256 4.85 -34.80 -1.21
CA GLY A 256 3.63 -35.52 -0.84
C GLY A 256 2.41 -34.62 -0.72
N LYS A 257 2.62 -33.34 -0.38
CA LYS A 257 1.54 -32.34 -0.33
C LYS A 257 2.09 -30.94 -0.52
N ALA A 258 1.29 -30.07 -1.10
CA ALA A 258 1.55 -28.65 -1.23
C ALA A 258 0.42 -27.82 -0.62
N ALA A 259 0.79 -26.73 0.05
CA ALA A 259 -0.12 -25.74 0.59
C ALA A 259 0.27 -24.35 0.07
N VAL A 260 -0.74 -23.52 -0.21
CA VAL A 260 -0.53 -22.13 -0.62
C VAL A 260 -1.30 -21.17 0.27
N THR A 261 -0.69 -20.00 0.52
CA THR A 261 -1.26 -18.90 1.31
C THR A 261 -0.92 -17.56 0.66
N GLY A 262 -1.47 -16.47 1.21
CA GLY A 262 -1.20 -15.09 0.79
C GLY A 262 -2.18 -14.58 -0.26
N TYR A 263 -2.01 -13.33 -0.69
CA TYR A 263 -2.96 -12.66 -1.61
C TYR A 263 -3.05 -13.30 -3.00
N GLY A 264 -1.99 -13.99 -3.43
CA GLY A 264 -1.95 -14.75 -4.68
C GLY A 264 -2.43 -16.19 -4.53
N GLU A 265 -2.92 -16.61 -3.35
CA GLU A 265 -3.30 -18.00 -3.07
C GLU A 265 -4.20 -18.60 -4.15
N GLN A 266 -5.33 -17.94 -4.42
CA GLN A 266 -6.30 -18.43 -5.40
C GLN A 266 -5.72 -18.51 -6.82
N LEU A 267 -4.88 -17.55 -7.20
CA LEU A 267 -4.18 -17.55 -8.49
C LEU A 267 -3.24 -18.76 -8.60
N ILE A 268 -2.39 -18.98 -7.59
CA ILE A 268 -1.43 -20.09 -7.57
C ILE A 268 -2.15 -21.44 -7.49
N LYS A 269 -3.17 -21.56 -6.64
CA LYS A 269 -3.99 -22.76 -6.48
C LYS A 269 -4.65 -23.16 -7.80
N ASN A 270 -5.21 -22.19 -8.52
CA ASN A 270 -5.85 -22.44 -9.80
C ASN A 270 -4.87 -22.80 -10.91
N ALA A 271 -3.71 -22.13 -10.96
CA ALA A 271 -2.70 -22.30 -12.00
C ALA A 271 -1.87 -23.58 -11.82
N LEU A 272 -1.47 -23.90 -10.58
CA LEU A 272 -0.57 -25.02 -10.26
C LEU A 272 -1.28 -26.23 -9.66
N LYS A 273 -2.59 -26.14 -9.40
CA LYS A 273 -3.40 -27.22 -8.79
C LYS A 273 -2.86 -27.69 -7.44
N VAL A 274 -2.45 -26.74 -6.60
CA VAL A 274 -1.98 -26.97 -5.23
C VAL A 274 -3.09 -27.63 -4.39
N ASP A 275 -2.72 -28.56 -3.51
CA ASP A 275 -3.68 -29.40 -2.78
C ASP A 275 -4.58 -28.61 -1.82
N ILE A 276 -3.97 -27.70 -1.04
CA ILE A 276 -4.64 -26.90 -0.01
C ILE A 276 -4.35 -25.42 -0.23
#